data_AF-A0A6A8DIH9-F1
#
_entry.id   AF-A0A6A8DIH9-F1
#
_cell.length_a   1.000
_cell.length_b   1.000
_cell.length_c   1.000
_cell.angle_alpha   90.00
_cell.angle_beta   90.00
_cell.angle_gamma   90.00
#
_symmetry.space_group_name_H-M   'P 1'
#
loop_
_entity.id
_entity.type
_entity.pdbx_description
1 polymer ?
#
loop_
_entity_poly.entity_id
_entity_poly.type
_entity_poly.pdbx_seq_one_letter_code
_entity_poly.pdbx_strand_id
1 'polypeptide(L)'
;MSRELEGFLYFGFMGISFLVSILFIVFMFRKTNNARRTYWQSVGLSFLLFGMGCIWWFFQASDGISMIFGWTYYGVAFFLGILLNIAVVTVVKRNFF
;
A
#
# COMPACT_ATOMS: atom_id res chain seq x y z
N MET A 1 -19.42 8.87 12.58
CA MET A 1 -18.38 9.76 12.02
C MET A 1 -19.02 10.58 10.91
N SER A 2 -18.58 11.81 10.60
CA SER A 2 -19.14 12.51 9.42
C SER A 2 -18.63 11.83 8.14
N ARG A 3 -19.45 11.80 7.08
CA ARG A 3 -19.09 11.16 5.79
C ARG A 3 -17.80 11.72 5.20
N GLU A 4 -17.54 13.01 5.41
CA GLU A 4 -16.32 13.69 4.97
C GLU A 4 -15.08 13.15 5.69
N LEU A 5 -15.19 12.93 7.00
CA LEU A 5 -14.10 12.39 7.82
C LEU A 5 -13.83 10.92 7.47
N GLU A 6 -14.86 10.15 7.14
CA GLU A 6 -14.71 8.76 6.65
C GLU A 6 -13.94 8.70 5.33
N GLY A 7 -14.30 9.55 4.36
CA GLY A 7 -13.57 9.67 3.12
C GLY A 7 -12.12 10.09 3.33
N PHE A 8 -11.88 11.07 4.21
CA PHE A 8 -10.54 11.53 4.52
C PHE A 8 -9.66 10.43 5.15
N LEU A 9 -10.19 9.67 6.12
CA LEU A 9 -9.45 8.56 6.71
C LEU A 9 -9.22 7.42 5.70
N TYR A 10 -10.21 7.13 4.86
CA TYR A 10 -10.11 6.09 3.84
C TYR A 10 -8.98 6.36 2.84
N PHE A 11 -9.02 7.52 2.18
CA PHE A 11 -7.98 7.91 1.22
C PHE A 11 -6.65 8.25 1.91
N GLY A 12 -6.70 8.78 3.14
CA GLY A 12 -5.52 9.05 3.96
C GLY A 12 -4.74 7.77 4.28
N PHE A 13 -5.43 6.72 4.72
CA PHE A 13 -4.81 5.42 5.01
C PHE A 13 -4.19 4.80 3.75
N MET A 14 -4.88 4.92 2.61
CA MET A 14 -4.36 4.47 1.32
C MET A 14 -3.08 5.23 0.93
N GLY A 15 -3.08 6.55 1.03
CA GLY A 15 -1.92 7.39 0.74
C GLY A 15 -0.72 7.09 1.65
N ILE A 16 -0.97 6.93 2.96
CA ILE A 16 0.05 6.54 3.94
C ILE A 16 0.63 5.16 3.59
N SER A 17 -0.21 4.21 3.19
CA SER A 17 0.23 2.85 2.81
C SER A 17 1.20 2.86 1.62
N PHE A 18 0.95 3.72 0.63
CA PHE A 18 1.88 3.93 -0.49
C PHE A 18 3.20 4.55 -0.03
N LEU A 19 3.14 5.63 0.76
CA LEU A 19 4.33 6.30 1.28
C LEU A 19 5.22 5.36 2.11
N VAL A 20 4.61 4.59 3.01
CA VAL A 20 5.31 3.60 3.82
C VAL A 20 5.97 2.54 2.94
N SER A 21 5.28 2.05 1.90
CA SER A 21 5.85 1.07 0.96
C SER A 21 7.07 1.62 0.22
N ILE A 22 7.01 2.88 -0.26
CA ILE A 22 8.13 3.55 -0.93
C ILE A 22 9.32 3.70 0.02
N LEU A 23 9.10 4.26 1.21
CA LEU A 23 10.16 4.50 2.20
C LEU A 23 10.81 3.19 2.63
N PHE A 24 10.02 2.14 2.81
CA PHE A 24 10.50 0.81 3.14
C PHE A 24 11.43 0.24 2.07
N ILE A 25 11.09 0.39 0.78
CA ILE A 25 11.98 -0.04 -0.32
C ILE A 25 13.32 0.69 -0.24
N VAL A 26 13.30 2.03 -0.12
CA VAL A 26 14.53 2.83 -0.08
C VAL A 26 15.41 2.41 1.10
N PHE A 27 14.82 2.22 2.28
CA PHE A 27 15.53 1.79 3.48
C PHE A 27 16.10 0.37 3.36
N MET A 28 15.27 -0.59 2.91
CA MET A 28 15.67 -1.99 2.81
C MET A 28 16.67 -2.25 1.70
N PHE A 29 16.58 -1.51 0.59
CA PHE A 29 17.56 -1.62 -0.49
C PHE A 29 18.95 -1.20 -0.02
N ARG A 30 19.06 -0.10 0.72
CA ARG A 30 20.33 0.34 1.34
C ARG A 30 20.95 -0.71 2.25
N LYS A 31 20.12 -1.50 2.94
CA LYS A 31 20.58 -2.55 3.88
C LYS A 31 20.95 -3.86 3.19
N THR A 32 20.20 -4.29 2.18
CA THR A 32 20.35 -5.63 1.59
C THR A 32 21.09 -5.64 0.26
N ASN A 33 21.15 -4.51 -0.45
CA ASN A 33 21.69 -4.38 -1.81
C ASN A 33 21.15 -5.45 -2.79
N ASN A 34 19.97 -6.00 -2.52
CA ASN A 34 19.38 -7.09 -3.28
C ASN A 34 17.97 -6.73 -3.72
N ALA A 35 17.86 -6.24 -4.96
CA ALA A 35 16.62 -5.77 -5.57
C ALA A 35 15.47 -6.79 -5.46
N ARG A 36 15.75 -8.08 -5.73
CA ARG A 36 14.74 -9.13 -5.73
C ARG A 36 14.20 -9.38 -4.32
N ARG A 37 15.08 -9.41 -3.32
CA ARG A 37 14.66 -9.59 -1.92
C ARG A 37 13.86 -8.38 -1.42
N THR A 38 14.33 -7.16 -1.69
CA THR A 38 13.63 -5.93 -1.32
C THR A 38 12.24 -5.86 -1.94
N TYR A 39 12.10 -6.25 -3.22
CA TYR A 39 10.81 -6.29 -3.91
C TYR A 39 9.81 -7.24 -3.24
N TRP A 40 10.20 -8.48 -2.95
CA TRP A 40 9.29 -9.43 -2.30
C TRP A 40 8.90 -8.98 -0.89
N GLN A 41 9.83 -8.36 -0.15
CA GLN A 41 9.54 -7.80 1.16
C GLN A 41 8.58 -6.60 1.08
N SER A 42 8.71 -5.74 0.08
CA SER A 42 7.81 -4.59 -0.11
C SER A 42 6.43 -5.02 -0.58
N VAL A 43 6.32 -6.02 -1.46
CA VAL A 43 5.03 -6.62 -1.83
C VAL A 43 4.34 -7.22 -0.61
N GLY A 44 5.07 -7.95 0.23
CA GLY A 44 4.54 -8.47 1.49
C GLY A 44 4.04 -7.37 2.43
N LEU A 45 4.81 -6.28 2.57
CA LEU A 45 4.38 -5.13 3.37
C LEU A 45 3.14 -4.44 2.79
N SER A 46 3.09 -4.22 1.48
CA SER A 46 1.91 -3.64 0.82
C SER A 46 0.68 -4.51 1.02
N PHE A 47 0.82 -5.84 0.91
CA PHE A 47 -0.29 -6.77 1.19
C PHE A 47 -0.81 -6.63 2.61
N LEU A 48 0.07 -6.51 3.60
CA LEU A 48 -0.32 -6.29 4.99
C LEU A 48 -1.02 -4.95 5.19
N LEU A 49 -0.46 -3.86 4.65
CA LEU A 49 -1.02 -2.52 4.81
C LEU A 49 -2.40 -2.40 4.17
N PHE A 50 -2.54 -2.76 2.91
CA PHE A 50 -3.83 -2.70 2.22
C PHE A 50 -4.82 -3.73 2.76
N GLY A 51 -4.35 -4.90 3.20
CA GLY A 51 -5.17 -5.89 3.90
C GLY A 51 -5.73 -5.37 5.22
N MET A 52 -4.92 -4.66 6.02
CA MET A 52 -5.39 -3.97 7.21
C MET A 52 -6.42 -2.88 6.87
N GLY A 53 -6.24 -2.17 5.76
CA GLY A 53 -7.23 -1.22 5.23
C GLY A 53 -8.57 -1.88 4.91
N CYS A 54 -8.55 -3.06 4.26
CA CYS A 54 -9.75 -3.85 3.99
C CYS A 54 -10.45 -4.31 5.28
N ILE A 55 -9.68 -4.81 6.26
CA ILE A 55 -10.21 -5.26 7.56
C ILE A 55 -10.82 -4.07 8.31
N TRP A 56 -10.14 -2.93 8.35
CA TRP A 56 -10.65 -1.72 8.99
C TRP A 56 -11.95 -1.25 8.33
N TRP A 57 -12.00 -1.22 7.00
CA TRP A 57 -13.21 -0.85 6.26
C TRP A 57 -14.37 -1.82 6.49
N PHE A 58 -14.08 -3.12 6.64
CA PHE A 58 -15.09 -4.13 6.94
C PHE A 58 -15.82 -3.86 8.26
N PHE A 59 -15.12 -3.37 9.29
CA PHE A 59 -15.73 -2.99 10.57
C PHE A 59 -16.44 -1.63 10.54
N GLN A 60 -16.07 -0.74 9.60
CA GLN A 60 -16.63 0.61 9.51
C GLN A 60 -17.89 0.68 8.65
N ALA A 61 -17.97 -0.10 7.56
CA ALA A 61 -19.07 -0.02 6.61
C ALA A 61 -20.37 -0.58 7.21
N SER A 62 -21.46 0.20 7.12
CA SER A 62 -22.80 -0.19 7.58
C SER A 62 -23.52 -1.14 6.63
N ASP A 63 -23.18 -1.07 5.33
CA ASP A 63 -23.93 -1.72 4.25
C ASP A 63 -23.02 -2.63 3.40
N GLY A 64 -23.55 -3.79 2.99
CA GLY A 64 -22.79 -4.78 2.22
C GLY A 64 -22.25 -4.25 0.88
N ILE A 65 -22.97 -3.32 0.24
CA ILE A 65 -22.52 -2.67 -1.00
C ILE A 65 -21.28 -1.80 -0.73
N SER A 66 -21.30 -0.99 0.33
CA SER A 66 -20.18 -0.15 0.73
C SER A 66 -18.95 -0.99 1.10
N MET A 67 -19.15 -2.17 1.71
CA MET A 67 -18.05 -3.11 1.98
C MET A 67 -17.35 -3.57 0.70
N ILE A 68 -18.12 -4.03 -0.29
CA ILE A 68 -17.58 -4.51 -1.58
C ILE A 68 -16.81 -3.41 -2.30
N PHE A 69 -17.35 -2.19 -2.34
CA PHE A 69 -16.65 -1.06 -2.95
C PHE A 69 -15.33 -0.76 -2.25
N GLY A 70 -15.30 -0.65 -0.92
CA GLY A 70 -14.07 -0.35 -0.20
C GLY A 70 -13.00 -1.44 -0.36
N TRP A 71 -13.39 -2.72 -0.41
CA TRP A 71 -12.47 -3.81 -0.71
C TRP A 71 -11.94 -3.74 -2.14
N THR A 72 -12.80 -3.40 -3.11
CA THR A 72 -12.41 -3.25 -4.52
C THR A 72 -11.37 -2.14 -4.68
N TYR A 73 -11.61 -0.97 -4.08
CA TYR A 73 -10.69 0.16 -4.13
C TYR A 73 -9.34 -0.14 -3.46
N TYR A 74 -9.33 -0.78 -2.29
CA TYR A 74 -8.09 -1.22 -1.66
C TYR A 74 -7.36 -2.31 -2.45
N GLY A 75 -8.11 -3.21 -3.10
CA GLY A 75 -7.55 -4.20 -4.02
C GLY A 75 -6.87 -3.55 -5.22
N VAL A 76 -7.53 -2.59 -5.88
CA VAL A 76 -6.94 -1.81 -6.97
C VAL A 76 -5.71 -1.05 -6.49
N ALA A 77 -5.78 -0.41 -5.32
CA ALA A 77 -4.64 0.29 -4.72
C ALA A 77 -3.46 -0.66 -4.45
N PHE A 78 -3.71 -1.88 -4.01
CA PHE A 78 -2.66 -2.89 -3.85
C PHE A 78 -2.00 -3.26 -5.18
N PHE A 79 -2.77 -3.48 -6.25
CA PHE A 79 -2.19 -3.73 -7.59
C PHE A 79 -1.35 -2.54 -8.09
N LEU A 80 -1.84 -1.31 -7.90
CA LEU A 80 -1.06 -0.11 -8.18
C LEU A 80 0.21 -0.04 -7.30
N GLY A 81 0.11 -0.50 -6.05
CA GLY A 81 1.23 -0.61 -5.11
C GLY A 81 2.31 -1.58 -5.59
N ILE A 82 1.94 -2.70 -6.21
CA ILE A 82 2.89 -3.62 -6.83
C ILE A 82 3.64 -2.92 -7.99
N LEU A 83 2.91 -2.24 -8.88
CA LEU A 83 3.52 -1.50 -9.99
C LEU A 83 4.47 -0.40 -9.48
N LEU A 84 4.04 0.33 -8.46
CA LEU A 84 4.86 1.33 -7.78
C LEU A 84 6.11 0.69 -7.16
N ASN A 85 5.98 -0.44 -6.49
CA ASN A 85 7.11 -1.15 -5.88
C ASN A 85 8.15 -1.56 -6.95
N ILE A 86 7.72 -2.02 -8.13
CA ILE A 86 8.63 -2.32 -9.27
C ILE A 86 9.34 -1.05 -9.74
N ALA A 87 8.59 0.05 -9.92
CA ALA A 87 9.15 1.32 -10.37
C ALA A 87 10.20 1.86 -9.39
N VAL A 88 9.88 1.87 -8.09
CA VAL A 88 10.77 2.37 -7.03
C VAL A 88 12.02 1.50 -6.93
N VAL A 89 11.90 0.16 -6.92
CA VAL A 89 13.07 -0.73 -6.89
C VAL A 89 13.97 -0.49 -8.10
N THR A 90 13.40 -0.30 -9.29
CA THR A 90 14.16 -0.02 -10.52
C THR A 90 14.90 1.32 -10.45
N VAL A 91 14.23 2.38 -9.98
CA VAL A 91 14.82 3.72 -9.82
C VAL A 91 15.92 3.70 -8.76
N VAL A 92 15.67 3.08 -7.61
CA VAL A 92 16.67 2.96 -6.54
C VAL A 92 17.87 2.16 -7.03
N LYS A 93 17.67 1.04 -7.73
CA LYS A 93 18.78 0.26 -8.31
C LYS A 93 19.63 1.09 -9.28
N ARG A 94 19.01 1.94 -10.10
CA ARG A 94 19.70 2.82 -11.07
C ARG A 94 20.46 3.98 -10.42
N ASN A 95 19.99 4.49 -9.28
CA ASN A 95 20.64 5.64 -8.63
C ASN A 95 21.79 5.23 -7.69
N PHE A 96 21.85 3.96 -7.28
CA PHE A 96 22.89 3.43 -6.39
C PHE A 96 24.04 2.71 -7.15
N PHE A 97 23.96 2.60 -8.49
CA PHE A 97 24.97 2.02 -9.39
C PHE A 97 25.12 2.89 -10.62
#